data_AF-A0A1J5U1K5-F1
#
_entry.id   AF-A0A1J5U1K5-F1
#
_cell.length_a   1.000
_cell.length_b   1.000
_cell.length_c   1.000
_cell.angle_alpha   90.00
_cell.angle_beta   90.00
_cell.angle_gamma   90.00
#
_symmetry.space_group_name_H-M   'P 1'
#
loop_
_entity.id
_entity.type
_entity.pdbx_description
1 polymer ?
#
loop_
_entity_poly.entity_id
_entity_poly.type
_entity_poly.pdbx_seq_one_letter_code
_entity_poly.pdbx_strand_id
1 'polypeptide(L)'
;MAETSEIAISMLMVGASLSMLLMGLLISYYGSSKTRNVGFVFLILGAALIYYATSMAYDSVIFMNSILAFIGGMLGGIIGIVIFLVAIIKS
;
A
#
# COMPACT_ATOMS: atom_id res chain seq x y z
N MET A 1 -2.62 22.48 -7.20
CA MET A 1 -1.65 21.38 -7.46
C MET A 1 -0.79 21.07 -6.24
N ALA A 2 -0.42 22.06 -5.41
CA ALA A 2 0.35 21.83 -4.18
C ALA A 2 -0.44 21.07 -3.09
N GLU A 3 -1.70 21.44 -2.80
CA GLU A 3 -2.51 20.73 -1.79
C GLU A 3 -2.79 19.26 -2.12
N THR A 4 -3.03 18.94 -3.40
CA THR A 4 -3.29 17.57 -3.83
C THR A 4 -2.06 16.66 -3.70
N SER A 5 -0.87 17.20 -4.00
CA SER A 5 0.38 16.47 -3.79
C SER A 5 0.67 16.23 -2.31
N GLU A 6 0.38 17.20 -1.43
CA GLU A 6 0.59 17.04 0.01
C GLU A 6 -0.26 15.92 0.58
N ILE A 7 -1.56 15.87 0.25
CA ILE A 7 -2.46 14.79 0.68
C ILE A 7 -1.96 13.43 0.17
N ALA A 8 -1.55 13.33 -1.09
CA ALA A 8 -1.02 12.08 -1.64
C ALA A 8 0.26 11.61 -0.93
N ILE A 9 1.17 12.53 -0.61
CA ILE A 9 2.41 12.24 0.12
C ILE A 9 2.11 11.83 1.57
N SER A 10 1.21 12.53 2.26
CA SER A 10 0.79 12.16 3.62
C SER A 10 0.18 10.77 3.65
N MET A 11 -0.72 10.46 2.70
CA MET A 11 -1.33 9.14 2.61
C MET A 11 -0.31 8.07 2.25
N LEU A 12 0.69 8.36 1.42
CA LEU A 12 1.79 7.45 1.12
C LEU A 12 2.55 7.06 2.39
N MET A 13 2.87 8.02 3.26
CA MET A 13 3.53 7.72 4.54
C MET A 13 2.63 6.90 5.48
N VAL A 14 1.33 7.22 5.52
CA VAL A 14 0.34 6.47 6.32
C VAL A 14 0.21 5.03 5.81
N GLY A 15 0.11 4.83 4.50
CA GLY A 15 0.05 3.51 3.89
C GLY A 15 1.31 2.67 4.17
N ALA A 16 2.49 3.29 4.07
CA ALA A 16 3.76 2.62 4.36
C ALA A 16 3.86 2.21 5.84
N SER A 17 3.50 3.09 6.77
CA SER A 17 3.55 2.77 8.19
C SER A 17 2.51 1.71 8.60
N LEU A 18 1.27 1.80 8.11
CA LEU A 18 0.23 0.81 8.37
C LEU A 18 0.61 -0.58 7.85
N SER A 19 1.12 -0.66 6.62
CA SER A 19 1.52 -1.94 6.04
C SER A 19 2.67 -2.59 6.80
N MET A 20 3.69 -1.82 7.21
CA MET A 20 4.77 -2.33 8.05
C MET A 20 4.27 -2.81 9.41
N LEU A 21 3.35 -2.07 10.05
CA LEU A 21 2.75 -2.44 11.33
C LEU A 21 1.95 -3.75 11.21
N LEU A 22 1.06 -3.85 10.23
CA LEU A 22 0.24 -5.04 10.00
C LEU A 22 1.11 -6.27 9.68
N MET A 23 2.15 -6.07 8.89
CA MET A 23 3.08 -7.14 8.52
C MET A 23 3.93 -7.59 9.73
N GLY A 24 4.36 -6.66 10.59
CA GLY A 24 4.99 -6.98 11.88
C GLY A 24 4.09 -7.83 12.79
N LEU A 25 2.80 -7.50 12.86
CA LEU A 25 1.79 -8.30 13.58
C LEU A 25 1.58 -9.69 12.95
N LEU A 26 1.62 -9.79 11.63
CA LEU A 26 1.47 -11.08 10.96
C LEU A 26 2.65 -12.02 11.25
N ILE A 27 3.90 -11.54 11.34
CA ILE A 27 5.03 -12.39 11.77
C ILE A 27 4.81 -12.91 13.18
N SER A 28 4.40 -12.05 14.11
CA SER A 28 4.28 -12.47 15.51
C SER A 28 3.24 -13.57 15.70
N TYR A 29 2.21 -13.62 14.85
CA TYR A 29 1.16 -14.63 14.92
C TYR A 29 1.40 -15.86 14.03
N TYR A 30 1.81 -15.69 12.77
CA TYR A 30 1.90 -16.78 11.79
C TYR A 30 3.34 -17.27 11.52
N GLY A 31 4.35 -16.54 11.99
CA GLY A 31 5.76 -16.81 11.72
C GLY A 31 6.22 -16.32 10.33
N SER A 32 7.54 -16.15 10.20
CA SER A 32 8.20 -15.55 9.03
C SER A 32 7.81 -16.19 7.68
N SER A 33 7.80 -17.53 7.60
CA SER A 33 7.57 -18.23 6.33
C SER A 33 6.17 -18.02 5.75
N LYS A 34 5.13 -18.02 6.60
CA LYS A 34 3.75 -17.82 6.16
C LYS A 34 3.45 -16.35 5.86
N THR A 35 3.99 -15.43 6.66
CA THR A 35 3.79 -13.98 6.44
C THR A 35 4.39 -13.50 5.12
N ARG A 36 5.49 -14.11 4.66
CA ARG A 36 6.06 -13.83 3.34
C ARG A 36 5.07 -14.11 2.20
N ASN A 37 4.41 -15.27 2.21
CA ASN A 37 3.43 -15.62 1.18
C ASN A 37 2.20 -14.71 1.23
N VAL A 38 1.72 -14.37 2.43
CA VAL A 38 0.63 -13.40 2.61
C VAL A 38 1.02 -12.03 2.05
N GLY A 39 2.26 -11.60 2.27
CA GLY A 39 2.78 -10.36 1.71
C GLY A 39 2.77 -10.33 0.18
N PHE A 40 3.18 -11.41 -0.47
CA PHE A 40 3.09 -11.52 -1.93
C PHE A 40 1.65 -11.47 -2.45
N VAL A 41 0.70 -12.13 -1.77
CA VAL A 41 -0.73 -12.04 -2.11
C VAL A 41 -1.23 -10.60 -1.98
N PHE A 42 -0.86 -9.92 -0.90
CA PHE A 42 -1.20 -8.50 -0.69
C PHE A 42 -0.61 -7.58 -1.77
N LEU A 43 0.59 -7.86 -2.27
CA LEU A 43 1.18 -7.09 -3.37
C LEU A 43 0.40 -7.26 -4.68
N ILE A 44 0.03 -8.49 -5.03
CA ILE A 44 -0.74 -8.77 -6.25
C ILE A 44 -2.12 -8.13 -6.16
N LEU A 45 -2.82 -8.31 -5.03
CA LEU A 45 -4.12 -7.70 -4.80
C LEU A 45 -4.04 -6.17 -4.79
N GLY A 46 -3.02 -5.60 -4.15
CA GLY A 46 -2.80 -4.16 -4.11
C GLY A 46 -2.58 -3.57 -5.50
N ALA A 47 -1.77 -4.22 -6.34
CA ALA A 47 -1.54 -3.79 -7.72
C ALA A 47 -2.82 -3.86 -8.57
N ALA A 48 -3.60 -4.94 -8.45
CA ALA A 48 -4.88 -5.08 -9.14
C ALA A 48 -5.89 -4.01 -8.70
N LEU A 49 -5.93 -3.71 -7.40
CA LEU A 49 -6.83 -2.70 -6.84
C LEU A 49 -6.45 -1.28 -7.29
N ILE A 50 -5.15 -0.95 -7.36
CA ILE A 50 -4.67 0.32 -7.91
C ILE A 50 -5.07 0.44 -9.38
N TYR A 51 -4.88 -0.61 -10.18
CA TYR A 51 -5.29 -0.61 -11.59
C TYR A 51 -6.80 -0.34 -11.74
N TYR A 52 -7.61 -1.04 -10.95
CA TYR A 52 -9.06 -0.84 -10.94
C TYR A 52 -9.44 0.59 -10.53
N ALA A 53 -8.89 1.09 -9.43
CA ALA A 53 -9.16 2.45 -8.95
C ALA A 53 -8.74 3.52 -9.96
N THR A 54 -7.61 3.32 -10.65
CA THR A 54 -7.11 4.24 -11.68
C THR A 54 -8.02 4.23 -12.91
N SER A 55 -8.54 3.06 -13.31
CA SER A 55 -9.47 2.96 -14.44
C SER A 55 -10.80 3.69 -14.19
N MET A 56 -11.28 3.70 -12.94
CA MET A 56 -12.49 4.41 -12.51
C MET A 56 -12.28 5.92 -12.34
N ALA A 57 -11.04 6.36 -12.15
CA ALA A 57 -10.69 7.76 -11.90
C ALA A 57 -10.94 8.68 -13.12
N TYR A 58 -10.96 8.12 -14.33
CA TYR A 58 -11.13 8.87 -15.56
C TYR A 58 -12.57 9.32 -15.84
N ASP A 59 -13.55 8.83 -15.06
CA ASP A 59 -14.98 9.01 -15.38
C ASP A 59 -15.64 10.21 -14.69
N SER A 60 -15.05 10.77 -13.61
CA SER A 60 -15.60 11.98 -12.96
C SER A 60 -14.56 12.84 -12.22
N VAL A 61 -14.56 14.15 -12.49
CA VAL A 61 -13.60 15.14 -11.95
C VAL A 61 -13.74 15.35 -10.43
N ILE A 62 -14.93 15.05 -9.88
CA ILE A 62 -15.29 15.36 -8.48
C ILE A 62 -14.60 14.41 -7.47
N PHE A 63 -14.14 13.24 -7.90
CA PHE A 63 -13.46 12.25 -7.05
C PHE A 63 -11.93 12.32 -7.07
N MET A 64 -11.33 13.26 -7.80
CA MET A 64 -9.90 13.26 -8.10
C MET A 64 -9.02 13.32 -6.83
N ASN A 65 -9.36 14.17 -5.84
CA ASN A 65 -8.54 14.31 -4.63
C ASN A 65 -8.59 13.07 -3.73
N SER A 66 -9.78 12.47 -3.57
CA SER A 66 -9.96 11.26 -2.76
C SER A 66 -9.33 10.03 -3.42
N ILE A 67 -9.44 9.90 -4.74
CA ILE A 67 -8.76 8.83 -5.48
C ILE A 67 -7.24 9.01 -5.41
N LEU A 68 -6.73 10.24 -5.52
CA LEU A 68 -5.30 10.50 -5.43
C LEU A 68 -4.75 10.17 -4.02
N ALA A 69 -5.49 10.53 -2.97
CA ALA A 69 -5.20 10.16 -1.59
C ALA A 69 -5.18 8.64 -1.41
N PHE A 70 -6.17 7.94 -1.98
CA PHE A 70 -6.26 6.48 -1.95
C PHE A 70 -5.08 5.81 -2.68
N ILE A 71 -4.77 6.24 -3.91
CA ILE A 71 -3.63 5.72 -4.68
C ILE A 71 -2.32 5.99 -3.95
N GLY A 72 -2.14 7.18 -3.36
CA GLY A 72 -0.99 7.51 -2.53
C GLY A 72 -0.82 6.52 -1.37
N GLY A 73 -1.90 6.27 -0.62
CA GLY A 73 -1.91 5.28 0.46
C GLY A 73 -1.63 3.85 0.01
N MET A 74 -2.21 3.43 -1.12
CA MET A 74 -1.98 2.10 -1.69
C MET A 74 -0.52 1.90 -2.14
N LEU A 75 0.08 2.90 -2.79
CA LEU A 75 1.50 2.90 -3.15
C LEU A 75 2.39 2.84 -1.91
N GLY A 76 2.06 3.62 -0.88
CA GLY A 76 2.70 3.54 0.43
C GLY A 76 2.65 2.13 1.01
N GLY A 77 1.48 1.50 1.00
CA GLY A 77 1.26 0.13 1.47
C GLY A 77 2.12 -0.90 0.73
N ILE A 78 2.21 -0.79 -0.59
CA ILE A 78 3.07 -1.64 -1.42
C ILE A 78 4.54 -1.46 -1.03
N ILE A 79 5.01 -0.22 -0.91
CA ILE A 79 6.40 0.08 -0.51
C ILE A 79 6.72 -0.52 0.85
N GLY A 80 5.81 -0.36 1.84
CA GLY A 80 6.02 -0.92 3.18
C GLY A 80 6.09 -2.45 3.19
N ILE A 81 5.24 -3.12 2.40
CA ILE A 81 5.30 -4.58 2.22
C ILE A 81 6.62 -5.00 1.56
N VAL A 82 7.07 -4.29 0.52
CA VAL A 82 8.33 -4.59 -0.18
C VAL A 82 9.52 -4.50 0.78
N ILE A 83 9.63 -3.40 1.53
CA ILE A 83 10.70 -3.20 2.53
C ILE A 83 10.69 -4.34 3.55
N PHE A 84 9.51 -4.73 4.00
CA PHE A 84 9.33 -5.81 4.96
C PHE A 84 9.73 -7.18 4.39
N LEU A 85 9.32 -7.51 3.16
CA LEU A 85 9.71 -8.77 2.51
C LEU A 85 11.23 -8.84 2.34
N VAL A 86 11.87 -7.74 1.95
CA VAL A 86 13.34 -7.65 1.88
C VAL A 86 13.98 -7.88 3.25
N ALA A 87 13.40 -7.32 4.31
CA ALA A 87 13.91 -7.50 5.68
C ALA A 87 13.85 -8.97 6.14
N ILE A 88 12.77 -9.69 5.80
CA ILE A 88 12.59 -11.09 6.21
C ILE A 88 13.39 -12.08 5.37
N ILE A 89 13.60 -11.82 4.08
CA ILE A 89 14.42 -12.70 3.23
C ILE A 89 15.86 -12.81 3.77
N LYS A 90 16.33 -11.79 4.49
CA LYS A 90 17.65 -11.79 5.15
C LYS A 90 17.67 -12.45 6.53
N SER A 91 16.50 -12.76 7.11
CA SER A 91 16.36 -13.36 8.45
C SER A 91 16.17 -14.87 8.38
#